data_AF-A0A507CVI4-F1
#
_entry.id   AF-A0A507CVI4-F1
#
_cell.length_a   1.000
_cell.length_b   1.000
_cell.length_c   1.000
_cell.angle_alpha   90.00
_cell.angle_beta   90.00
_cell.angle_gamma   90.00
#
_symmetry.space_group_name_H-M   'P 1'
#
loop_
_entity.id
_entity.type
_entity.pdbx_description
1 polymer ?
#
loop_
_entity_poly.entity_id
_entity_poly.type
_entity_poly.pdbx_seq_one_letter_code
_entity_poly.pdbx_strand_id
1 'polypeptide(L)'
;MPLYELVCIVRAHPQILSRTVGYTSAISNVDYDQKTKSLMKMAALHILDGNGVVRKLTHSSHTVLPYRMKKYREIHATGSYVTMVFDAHPSMMETLKRAVEFEEHVIRHTVVKLGDSVKYNTPVKPEAVA
;
A
#
# COMPACT_ATOMS: atom_id res chain seq x y z
N MET A 1 -15.65 -17.04 -5.63
CA MET A 1 -14.36 -16.37 -5.86
C MET A 1 -13.70 -16.19 -4.51
N PRO A 2 -12.44 -16.60 -4.33
CA PRO A 2 -11.76 -16.49 -3.05
C PRO A 2 -11.45 -15.04 -2.70
N LEU A 3 -11.44 -14.75 -1.40
CA LEU A 3 -11.08 -13.45 -0.85
C LEU A 3 -9.55 -13.33 -0.71
N TYR A 4 -9.02 -12.23 -1.19
CA TYR A 4 -7.62 -11.86 -1.08
C TYR A 4 -7.42 -10.52 -0.39
N GLU A 5 -6.23 -10.36 0.18
CA GLU A 5 -5.71 -9.12 0.71
C GLU A 5 -4.37 -8.83 0.06
N LEU A 6 -4.28 -7.71 -0.65
CA LEU A 6 -3.03 -7.14 -1.13
C LEU A 6 -2.54 -6.17 -0.06
N VAL A 7 -1.34 -6.41 0.46
CA VAL A 7 -0.64 -5.48 1.35
C VAL A 7 0.59 -4.97 0.64
N CYS A 8 0.70 -3.65 0.53
CA CYS A 8 1.82 -2.97 -0.10
C CYS A 8 2.48 -2.04 0.92
N ILE A 9 3.81 -2.01 0.89
CA ILE A 9 4.63 -1.00 1.55
C ILE A 9 5.03 -0.01 0.46
N VAL A 10 4.57 1.23 0.60
CA VAL A 10 4.86 2.32 -0.32
C VAL A 10 5.94 3.21 0.28
N ARG A 11 6.83 3.72 -0.58
CA ARG A 11 7.88 4.67 -0.24
C ARG A 11 7.25 5.91 0.41
N ALA A 12 7.59 6.15 1.67
CA ALA A 12 7.33 7.43 2.30
C ALA A 12 8.33 8.47 1.76
N HIS A 13 7.88 9.68 1.44
CA HIS A 13 8.81 10.78 1.20
C HIS A 13 9.56 11.04 2.52
N PRO A 14 10.90 11.04 2.54
CA PRO A 14 11.61 11.54 3.69
C PRO A 14 11.28 13.02 3.78
N GLN A 15 10.46 13.45 4.74
CA GLN A 15 10.39 14.87 5.06
C GLN A 15 11.81 15.25 5.49
N ILE A 16 12.58 15.78 4.53
CA ILE A 16 13.87 16.36 4.82
C ILE A 16 13.54 17.40 5.86
N LEU A 17 14.19 17.26 7.01
CA LEU A 17 14.10 18.15 8.13
C LEU A 17 14.70 19.49 7.66
N SER A 18 13.96 20.23 6.83
CA SER A 18 14.26 21.60 6.42
C SER A 18 13.94 22.48 7.62
N ARG A 19 14.77 22.35 8.65
CA ARG A 19 15.04 23.45 9.54
C ARG A 19 15.55 24.57 8.64
N THR A 20 14.80 25.68 8.63
CA THR A 20 15.12 26.96 7.96
C THR A 20 14.63 27.08 6.51
N VAL A 21 13.38 27.53 6.32
CA VAL A 21 12.95 28.83 5.72
C VAL A 21 11.53 28.70 5.13
N GLY A 22 10.53 29.10 5.90
CA GLY A 22 9.38 29.90 5.45
C GLY A 22 8.29 29.34 4.52
N TYR A 23 8.58 28.72 3.37
CA TYR A 23 7.61 28.81 2.25
C TYR A 23 7.55 27.63 1.24
N THR A 24 7.88 26.38 1.56
CA THR A 24 7.83 25.29 0.54
C THR A 24 7.44 23.89 1.04
N SER A 25 6.66 23.76 2.12
CA SER A 25 6.34 22.44 2.72
C SER A 25 4.95 21.87 2.37
N ALA A 26 4.10 22.59 1.63
CA ALA A 26 2.77 22.11 1.27
C ALA A 26 2.74 21.24 -0.01
N ILE A 27 3.73 21.41 -0.91
CA ILE A 27 3.72 20.76 -2.24
C ILE A 27 4.11 19.29 -2.15
N SER A 28 5.06 18.93 -1.29
CA SER A 28 5.60 17.57 -1.21
C SER A 28 4.64 16.52 -0.65
N ASN A 29 3.67 16.91 0.20
CA ASN A 29 2.70 15.95 0.74
C ASN A 29 1.62 15.57 -0.29
N VAL A 30 1.29 16.47 -1.21
CA VAL A 30 0.25 16.24 -2.22
C VAL A 30 0.69 15.18 -3.23
N ASP A 31 1.94 15.24 -3.69
CA ASP A 31 2.43 14.37 -4.77
C ASP A 31 2.49 12.89 -4.37
N TYR A 32 2.78 12.57 -3.11
CA TYR A 32 2.87 11.19 -2.60
C TYR A 32 1.51 10.55 -2.41
N ASP A 33 0.56 11.34 -1.92
CA ASP A 33 -0.82 10.93 -1.84
C ASP A 33 -1.37 10.64 -3.25
N GLN A 34 -1.01 11.46 -4.26
CA GLN A 34 -1.38 11.19 -5.65
C GLN A 34 -0.74 9.92 -6.21
N LYS A 35 0.56 9.67 -6.00
CA LYS A 35 1.22 8.43 -6.46
C LYS A 35 0.58 7.19 -5.82
N THR A 36 0.34 7.23 -4.51
CA THR A 36 -0.30 6.12 -3.77
C THR A 36 -1.73 5.87 -4.24
N LYS A 37 -2.50 6.94 -4.46
CA LYS A 37 -3.85 6.86 -5.03
C LYS A 37 -3.83 6.29 -6.45
N SER A 38 -2.87 6.70 -7.29
CA SER A 38 -2.71 6.19 -8.65
C SER A 38 -2.44 4.69 -8.66
N LEU A 39 -1.55 4.21 -7.79
CA LEU A 39 -1.29 2.78 -7.61
C LEU A 39 -2.54 2.01 -7.17
N MET A 40 -3.24 2.51 -6.15
CA MET A 40 -4.47 1.86 -5.67
C MET A 40 -5.55 1.84 -6.74
N LYS A 41 -5.67 2.92 -7.52
CA LYS A 41 -6.58 3.00 -8.65
C LYS A 41 -6.21 1.99 -9.74
N MET A 42 -4.93 1.89 -10.11
CA MET A 42 -4.44 0.92 -11.10
C MET A 42 -4.71 -0.51 -10.64
N ALA A 43 -4.38 -0.84 -9.39
CA ALA A 43 -4.63 -2.16 -8.81
C ALA A 43 -6.14 -2.49 -8.76
N ALA A 44 -6.97 -1.51 -8.37
CA ALA A 44 -8.42 -1.68 -8.32
C ALA A 44 -9.02 -1.88 -9.72
N LEU A 45 -8.61 -1.07 -10.71
CA LEU A 45 -9.06 -1.22 -12.10
C LEU A 45 -8.69 -2.60 -12.64
N HIS A 46 -7.46 -3.07 -12.41
CA HIS A 46 -7.04 -4.41 -12.83
C HIS A 46 -7.91 -5.53 -12.24
N ILE A 47 -8.44 -5.36 -11.02
CA ILE A 47 -9.39 -6.32 -10.43
C ILE A 47 -10.78 -6.18 -11.04
N LEU A 48 -11.26 -4.95 -11.25
CA LEU A 48 -12.58 -4.67 -11.81
C LEU A 48 -12.69 -5.13 -13.27
N ASP A 49 -11.68 -4.87 -14.09
CA ASP A 49 -11.59 -5.31 -15.50
C ASP A 49 -11.58 -6.85 -15.61
N GLY A 50 -11.14 -7.50 -14.54
CA GLY A 50 -11.09 -8.95 -14.37
C GLY A 50 -12.36 -9.59 -13.82
N ASN A 51 -13.49 -8.87 -13.79
CA ASN A 51 -14.74 -9.29 -13.15
C ASN A 51 -14.59 -9.63 -11.65
N GLY A 52 -13.61 -9.03 -10.98
CA GLY A 52 -13.46 -9.09 -9.53
C GLY A 52 -14.19 -7.96 -8.81
N VAL A 53 -14.21 -8.02 -7.48
CA VAL A 53 -14.88 -7.02 -6.62
C VAL A 53 -13.89 -6.51 -5.58
N VAL A 54 -13.71 -5.19 -5.49
CA VAL A 54 -12.93 -4.55 -4.44
C VAL A 54 -13.84 -4.26 -3.25
N ARG A 55 -13.51 -4.78 -2.06
CA ARG A 55 -14.33 -4.64 -0.85
C ARG A 55 -13.87 -3.49 0.05
N LYS A 56 -12.56 -3.35 0.24
CA LYS A 56 -12.00 -2.39 1.18
C LYS A 56 -10.65 -1.88 0.68
N LEU A 57 -10.46 -0.57 0.81
CA LEU A 57 -9.19 0.11 0.58
C LEU A 57 -8.83 0.87 1.85
N THR A 58 -7.62 0.65 2.36
CA THR A 58 -7.12 1.31 3.56
C THR A 58 -5.70 1.77 3.36
N HIS A 59 -5.44 3.01 3.74
CA HIS A 59 -4.11 3.60 3.79
C HIS A 59 -3.78 3.92 5.25
N SER A 60 -2.61 3.46 5.70
CA SER A 60 -2.07 3.78 7.02
C SER A 60 -1.12 4.98 6.93
N SER A 61 -0.94 5.66 8.05
CA SER A 61 0.03 6.76 8.14
C SER A 61 1.48 6.27 8.03
N HIS A 62 2.39 7.20 7.72
CA HIS A 62 3.82 6.94 7.64
C HIS A 62 4.34 6.28 8.93
N THR A 63 5.00 5.14 8.77
CA THR A 63 5.55 4.35 9.88
C THR A 63 7.03 4.04 9.62
N VAL A 64 7.82 3.92 10.70
CA VAL A 64 9.20 3.44 10.61
C VAL A 64 9.17 1.94 10.34
N LEU A 65 9.93 1.48 9.34
CA LEU A 65 10.00 0.06 9.02
C LEU A 65 10.81 -0.68 10.10
N PRO A 66 10.44 -1.93 10.45
CA PRO A 66 11.17 -2.71 11.45
C PRO A 66 12.65 -2.90 11.12
N TYR A 67 12.98 -2.92 9.82
CA TYR A 67 14.33 -2.97 9.31
C TYR A 67 14.42 -2.20 7.98
N ARG A 68 15.64 -1.79 7.61
CA ARG A 68 15.87 -1.06 6.36
C ARG A 68 15.69 -1.98 5.15
N MET A 69 14.85 -1.57 4.20
CA MET A 69 14.61 -2.32 2.96
C MET A 69 15.29 -1.63 1.79
N LYS A 70 15.97 -2.39 0.92
CA LYS A 70 16.61 -1.87 -0.29
C LYS A 70 15.75 -2.19 -1.51
N LYS A 71 15.38 -1.19 -2.30
CA LYS A 71 14.73 -1.37 -3.60
C LYS A 71 15.14 -0.25 -4.56
N TYR A 72 15.25 -0.54 -5.85
CA TYR A 72 15.69 0.42 -6.90
C TYR A 72 16.93 1.26 -6.53
N ARG A 73 17.94 0.63 -5.90
CA ARG A 73 19.19 1.26 -5.42
C ARG A 73 19.02 2.26 -4.26
N GLU A 74 17.83 2.41 -3.72
CA GLU A 74 17.55 3.24 -2.55
C GLU A 74 17.36 2.37 -1.30
N ILE A 75 17.68 2.92 -0.14
CA ILE A 75 17.47 2.28 1.17
C ILE A 75 16.35 3.03 1.89
N HIS A 76 15.28 2.32 2.22
CA HIS A 76 14.10 2.85 2.88
C HIS A 76 14.11 2.44 4.35
N ALA A 77 14.05 3.44 5.25
CA ALA A 77 13.83 3.24 6.68
C ALA A 77 12.37 3.50 7.09
N THR A 78 11.59 4.14 6.23
CA THR A 78 10.20 4.53 6.47
C THR A 78 9.33 4.12 5.29
N GLY A 79 8.05 3.90 5.55
CA GLY A 79 7.06 3.56 4.53
C GLY A 79 5.63 3.70 5.05
N SER A 80 4.67 3.74 4.13
CA SER A 80 3.24 3.66 4.45
C SER A 80 2.70 2.30 4.02
N TYR A 81 1.87 1.68 4.87
CA TYR A 81 1.15 0.47 4.46
C TYR A 81 -0.13 0.87 3.75
N VAL A 82 -0.39 0.20 2.63
CA VAL A 82 -1.65 0.29 1.92
C VAL A 82 -2.18 -1.11 1.74
N THR A 83 -3.46 -1.29 2.03
CA THR A 83 -4.11 -2.59 2.00
C THR A 83 -5.37 -2.52 1.15
N MET A 84 -5.53 -3.50 0.27
CA MET A 84 -6.72 -3.67 -0.57
C MET A 84 -7.26 -5.08 -0.38
N VAL A 85 -8.52 -5.17 0.05
CA VAL A 85 -9.25 -6.44 0.19
C VAL A 85 -10.19 -6.59 -0.99
N PHE A 86 -10.13 -7.72 -1.67
CA PHE A 86 -10.88 -7.95 -2.91
C PHE A 86 -11.19 -9.43 -3.15
N ASP A 87 -12.26 -9.70 -3.89
CA ASP A 87 -12.56 -11.02 -4.46
C ASP A 87 -12.12 -11.05 -5.91
N ALA A 88 -11.40 -12.11 -6.30
CA ALA A 88 -10.93 -12.24 -7.67
C ALA A 88 -10.67 -13.70 -8.03
N HIS A 89 -10.65 -13.97 -9.34
CA HIS A 89 -10.23 -15.27 -9.84
C HIS A 89 -8.72 -15.48 -9.64
N PRO A 90 -8.25 -16.67 -9.19
CA PRO A 90 -6.83 -16.91 -8.90
C PRO A 90 -5.87 -16.62 -10.07
N SER A 91 -6.33 -16.81 -11.31
CA SER A 91 -5.52 -16.55 -12.52
C SER A 91 -5.07 -15.10 -12.66
N MET A 92 -5.76 -14.15 -12.04
CA MET A 92 -5.43 -12.73 -12.14
C MET A 92 -4.36 -12.28 -11.15
N MET A 93 -4.03 -13.12 -10.17
CA MET A 93 -3.15 -12.74 -9.07
C MET A 93 -1.72 -12.52 -9.56
N GLU A 94 -1.27 -13.33 -10.52
CA GLU A 94 0.06 -13.18 -11.10
C GLU A 94 0.18 -11.87 -11.87
N THR A 95 -0.82 -11.52 -12.68
CA THR A 95 -0.85 -10.27 -13.44
C THR A 95 -0.93 -9.06 -12.52
N LEU A 96 -1.77 -9.09 -11.49
CA LEU A 96 -1.85 -8.03 -10.48
C LEU A 96 -0.52 -7.87 -9.73
N LYS A 97 0.09 -8.98 -9.29
CA LYS A 97 1.39 -8.96 -8.59
C LYS A 97 2.47 -8.32 -9.46
N ARG A 98 2.52 -8.67 -10.76
CA ARG A 98 3.44 -8.06 -11.71
C ARG A 98 3.17 -6.57 -11.87
N ALA A 99 1.91 -6.17 -12.08
CA ALA A 99 1.54 -4.76 -12.25
C ALA A 99 1.99 -3.90 -11.05
N VAL A 100 1.76 -4.39 -9.82
CA VAL A 100 2.19 -3.71 -8.59
C VAL A 100 3.71 -3.78 -8.39
N GLU A 101 4.39 -4.83 -8.88
CA GLU A 101 5.85 -4.97 -8.78
C GLU A 101 6.60 -3.95 -9.64
N PHE A 102 6.05 -3.62 -10.82
CA PHE A 102 6.61 -2.64 -11.75
C PHE A 102 6.60 -1.21 -11.21
N GLU A 103 5.77 -0.92 -10.22
CA GLU A 103 5.64 0.41 -9.65
C GLU A 103 6.86 0.79 -8.80
N GLU A 104 7.56 1.86 -9.20
CA GLU A 104 8.81 2.32 -8.58
C GLU A 104 8.67 2.64 -7.08
N HIS A 105 7.48 3.09 -6.69
CA HIS A 105 7.18 3.60 -5.38
C HIS A 105 6.73 2.49 -4.41
N VAL A 106 6.54 1.26 -4.89
CA VAL A 106 6.24 0.09 -4.06
C VAL A 106 7.54 -0.56 -3.61
N ILE A 107 7.83 -0.51 -2.31
CA ILE A 107 9.00 -1.13 -1.69
C ILE A 107 8.85 -2.66 -1.66
N ARG A 108 7.68 -3.13 -1.22
CA ARG A 108 7.34 -4.56 -1.14
C ARG A 108 5.84 -4.74 -1.21
N HIS A 109 5.40 -5.81 -1.85
CA HIS A 109 4.01 -6.23 -1.87
C HIS A 109 3.89 -7.68 -1.40
N THR A 110 2.68 -8.04 -0.99
CA THR A 110 2.29 -9.43 -0.76
C THR A 110 0.80 -9.56 -1.00
N VAL A 111 0.38 -10.71 -1.54
CA VAL A 111 -1.04 -11.05 -1.69
C VAL A 111 -1.30 -12.29 -0.88
N VAL A 112 -2.21 -12.19 0.06
CA VAL A 112 -2.58 -13.24 0.99
C VAL A 112 -4.02 -13.67 0.70
N LYS A 113 -4.28 -14.98 0.65
CA LYS A 113 -5.64 -15.51 0.57
C LYS A 113 -6.23 -15.52 1.99
N LEU A 114 -7.34 -14.81 2.20
CA LEU A 114 -8.00 -14.70 3.51
C LEU A 114 -8.93 -15.88 3.83
N GLY A 115 -9.33 -16.67 2.83
CA GLY A 115 -10.22 -17.83 2.98
C GLY A 115 -11.65 -17.57 2.50
N ASP A 116 -12.52 -18.58 2.65
CA ASP A 116 -13.87 -18.59 2.05
C ASP A 116 -14.96 -17.98 2.96
N SER A 117 -14.65 -17.65 4.22
CA SER A 117 -15.59 -17.05 5.18
C SER A 117 -14.90 -16.01 6.06
N VAL A 118 -15.29 -14.74 5.93
CA VAL A 118 -14.75 -13.64 6.74
C VAL A 118 -15.32 -13.71 8.14
N LYS A 119 -14.53 -14.17 9.12
CA LYS A 119 -14.63 -13.61 10.47
C LYS A 119 -13.80 -12.33 10.44
N TYR A 120 -14.43 -11.18 10.62
CA TYR A 120 -13.75 -9.90 10.66
C TYR A 120 -12.70 -9.92 11.79
N ASN A 121 -11.44 -10.16 11.44
CA ASN A 121 -10.31 -9.71 12.24
C ASN A 121 -10.30 -8.19 12.10
N THR A 122 -11.04 -7.51 12.96
CA THR A 122 -10.86 -6.09 13.17
C THR A 122 -9.43 -5.92 13.66
N PRO A 123 -8.54 -5.20 12.95
CA PRO A 123 -7.23 -4.91 13.52
C PRO A 123 -7.46 -4.22 14.86
N VAL A 124 -6.94 -4.83 15.92
CA VAL A 124 -6.95 -4.26 17.27
C VAL A 124 -6.24 -2.92 17.15
N LYS A 125 -7.01 -1.83 17.24
CA LYS A 125 -6.47 -0.48 17.43
C LYS A 125 -5.49 -0.62 18.60
N PRO A 126 -4.20 -0.23 18.46
CA PRO A 126 -3.32 -0.27 19.62
C PRO A 126 -3.92 0.71 20.63
N GLU A 127 -4.60 0.18 21.63
CA GLU A 127 -4.88 0.93 22.84
C GLU A 127 -3.53 1.45 23.32
N ALA A 128 -3.44 2.77 23.41
CA ALA A 128 -2.30 3.42 24.01
C ALA A 128 -2.12 2.80 25.39
N VAL A 129 -1.07 2.01 25.55
CA VAL A 129 -0.59 1.58 26.85
C VAL A 129 -0.16 2.86 27.56
N ALA A 130 -1.04 3.30 28.45
CA ALA A 130 -0.82 4.41 29.38
C ALA A 130 0.22 4.02 30.44
#